data_AF-A0A8X6N264-F1
#
_entry.id   AF-A0A8X6N264-F1
#
_cell.length_a   1.000
_cell.length_b   1.000
_cell.length_c   1.000
_cell.angle_alpha   90.00
_cell.angle_beta   90.00
_cell.angle_gamma   90.00
#
_symmetry.space_group_name_H-M   'P 1'
#
loop_
_entity.id
_entity.type
_entity.pdbx_description
1 polymer ?
#
loop_
_entity_poly.entity_id
_entity_poly.type
_entity_poly.pdbx_seq_one_letter_code
_entity_poly.pdbx_strand_id
1 'polypeptide(L)'
;MIATVFLLFIGLGASTAFDLNSCDLKHCDGESEFDDFVEKEDLPTKEDLARLCPKALNYVVCRMSRMEECLEMGTEELMKSVDESQSKETLIFLFIANILDTLCDEDTTFHQDYIASVDCISRVIDEGPNEECRLIGDLKLIDLLTSNMNSIDEEVMENIACLEMPAAIGCFAADLEKSCGVAGRRTLIHFLEEIRPYATKVCSSESILKLRKDFLDDEDLENKNVYKLVFDAMKRR
;
A
#
# COMPACT_ATOMS: atom_id res chain seq x y z
N MET A 1 -7.44 3.64 10.22
CA MET A 1 -6.44 4.24 9.31
C MET A 1 -5.67 3.18 8.51
N ILE A 2 -5.25 2.03 9.06
CA ILE A 2 -4.56 0.96 8.29
C ILE A 2 -5.53 0.00 7.57
N ALA A 3 -6.66 -0.35 8.20
CA ALA A 3 -7.82 -0.92 7.51
C ALA A 3 -8.23 0.04 6.38
N THR A 4 -8.25 1.33 6.68
CA THR A 4 -8.42 2.43 5.73
C THR A 4 -7.24 2.58 4.79
N VAL A 5 -6.07 1.96 4.93
CA VAL A 5 -4.97 2.03 3.96
C VAL A 5 -5.07 0.84 3.01
N PHE A 6 -5.33 -0.37 3.50
CA PHE A 6 -5.73 -1.50 2.66
C PHE A 6 -7.03 -1.19 1.90
N LEU A 7 -8.04 -0.60 2.57
CA LEU A 7 -9.32 -0.16 2.02
C LEU A 7 -9.30 1.26 1.44
N LEU A 8 -8.29 2.13 1.63
CA LEU A 8 -8.12 3.33 0.78
C LEU A 8 -7.42 2.89 -0.50
N PHE A 9 -6.47 1.96 -0.47
CA PHE A 9 -5.84 1.52 -1.70
C PHE A 9 -6.74 0.62 -2.55
N ILE A 10 -7.68 -0.10 -1.94
CA ILE A 10 -8.76 -0.82 -2.65
C ILE A 10 -10.00 0.09 -2.86
N GLY A 11 -10.38 0.91 -1.87
CA GLY A 11 -11.59 1.76 -1.86
C GLY A 11 -11.44 3.22 -2.33
N LEU A 12 -10.24 3.66 -2.73
CA LEU A 12 -10.11 4.86 -3.57
C LEU A 12 -10.77 4.66 -4.95
N GLY A 13 -11.24 3.45 -5.27
CA GLY A 13 -12.09 3.17 -6.43
C GLY A 13 -13.50 3.77 -6.39
N ALA A 14 -14.02 4.18 -5.22
CA ALA A 14 -15.43 4.56 -5.12
C ALA A 14 -15.72 6.08 -5.24
N SER A 15 -14.73 6.93 -5.47
CA SER A 15 -14.96 8.38 -5.66
C SER A 15 -14.00 9.06 -6.63
N THR A 16 -13.60 8.37 -7.70
CA THR A 16 -13.16 9.06 -8.91
C THR A 16 -14.38 9.30 -9.79
N ALA A 17 -15.13 10.35 -9.46
CA ALA A 17 -15.94 11.04 -10.46
C ALA A 17 -14.98 11.75 -11.43
N PHE A 18 -14.24 10.96 -12.21
CA PHE A 18 -13.50 11.45 -13.35
C PHE A 18 -14.49 11.61 -14.49
N ASP A 19 -14.60 12.85 -14.96
CA ASP A 19 -15.33 13.21 -16.17
C ASP A 19 -14.51 12.80 -17.40
N LEU A 20 -14.16 11.52 -17.49
CA LEU A 20 -13.83 10.87 -18.75
C LEU A 20 -15.14 10.58 -19.51
N ASN A 21 -16.15 11.46 -19.47
CA ASN A 21 -17.38 11.27 -20.25
C ASN A 21 -17.12 11.15 -21.77
N SER A 22 -15.91 11.46 -22.24
CA SER A 22 -15.46 11.16 -23.61
C SER A 22 -14.98 9.72 -23.82
N CYS A 23 -14.45 9.06 -22.80
CA CYS A 23 -14.03 7.65 -22.86
C CYS A 23 -15.15 6.82 -22.25
N ASP A 24 -15.84 6.00 -23.05
CA ASP A 24 -16.91 5.13 -22.57
C ASP A 24 -16.34 3.96 -21.73
N LEU A 25 -15.77 4.27 -20.56
CA LEU A 25 -15.21 3.31 -19.62
C LEU A 25 -16.29 2.49 -18.93
N LYS A 26 -17.55 2.94 -18.99
CA LYS A 26 -18.72 2.21 -18.51
C LYS A 26 -18.91 0.87 -19.22
N HIS A 27 -18.31 0.71 -20.41
CA HIS A 27 -18.27 -0.56 -21.10
C HIS A 27 -17.56 -1.66 -20.31
N CYS A 28 -16.58 -1.30 -19.46
CA CYS A 28 -15.90 -2.25 -18.59
C CYS A 28 -16.71 -2.57 -17.31
N ASP A 29 -17.70 -1.74 -16.97
CA ASP A 29 -18.51 -1.89 -15.75
C ASP A 29 -19.59 -2.98 -15.90
N GLY A 30 -20.02 -3.28 -17.13
CA GLY A 30 -21.04 -4.30 -17.42
C GLY A 30 -20.66 -5.74 -17.05
N GLU A 31 -19.40 -5.98 -16.67
CA GLU A 31 -18.86 -7.27 -16.21
C GLU A 31 -18.30 -7.21 -14.78
N SER A 32 -18.36 -6.04 -14.12
CA SER A 32 -17.64 -5.81 -12.87
C SER A 32 -18.51 -6.16 -11.65
N GLU A 33 -18.15 -7.27 -11.01
CA GLU A 33 -18.25 -7.42 -9.54
C GLU A 33 -17.01 -6.79 -8.89
N PHE A 34 -16.34 -5.84 -9.58
CA PHE A 34 -15.22 -5.12 -8.99
C PHE A 34 -15.72 -4.24 -7.87
N ASP A 35 -16.92 -3.66 -8.02
CA ASP A 35 -17.63 -3.02 -6.92
C ASP A 35 -17.85 -4.01 -5.77
N ASP A 36 -18.20 -5.28 -6.01
CA ASP A 36 -18.27 -6.29 -4.93
C ASP A 36 -16.90 -6.58 -4.28
N PHE A 37 -15.79 -6.41 -5.01
CA PHE A 37 -14.43 -6.55 -4.47
C PHE A 37 -14.04 -5.35 -3.60
N VAL A 38 -14.53 -4.15 -3.96
CA VAL A 38 -14.23 -2.88 -3.31
C VAL A 38 -15.18 -2.58 -2.13
N GLU A 39 -16.43 -2.97 -2.25
CA GLU A 39 -17.50 -2.79 -1.26
C GLU A 39 -17.47 -3.85 -0.15
N LYS A 40 -16.66 -4.91 -0.31
CA LYS A 40 -16.49 -5.91 0.74
C LYS A 40 -15.76 -5.29 1.94
N GLU A 41 -16.44 -5.27 3.08
CA GLU A 41 -15.86 -4.76 4.34
C GLU A 41 -14.70 -5.65 4.84
N ASP A 42 -14.75 -6.95 4.52
CA ASP A 42 -13.77 -7.95 4.92
C ASP A 42 -12.74 -8.26 3.82
N LEU A 43 -11.54 -8.71 4.22
CA LEU A 43 -10.54 -9.19 3.26
C LEU A 43 -11.04 -10.45 2.49
N PRO A 44 -10.77 -10.56 1.17
CA PRO A 44 -11.17 -11.72 0.39
C PRO A 44 -10.63 -13.07 0.90
N THR A 45 -11.50 -14.02 1.17
CA THR A 45 -11.10 -15.40 1.48
C THR A 45 -10.58 -16.13 0.24
N LYS A 46 -10.09 -17.37 0.40
CA LYS A 46 -9.69 -18.22 -0.74
C LYS A 46 -10.83 -18.41 -1.75
N GLU A 47 -12.01 -18.71 -1.24
CA GLU A 47 -13.21 -18.92 -2.03
C GLU A 47 -13.64 -17.63 -2.74
N ASP A 48 -13.48 -16.48 -2.08
CA ASP A 48 -13.71 -15.17 -2.70
C ASP A 48 -12.72 -14.92 -3.84
N LEU A 49 -11.42 -15.11 -3.63
CA LEU A 49 -10.40 -14.93 -4.66
C LEU A 49 -10.68 -15.80 -5.88
N ALA A 50 -11.00 -17.09 -5.70
CA ALA A 50 -11.32 -17.99 -6.80
C ALA A 50 -12.50 -17.49 -7.67
N ARG A 51 -13.48 -16.80 -7.06
CA ARG A 51 -14.63 -16.21 -7.75
C ARG A 51 -14.32 -14.84 -8.37
N LEU A 52 -13.62 -13.99 -7.63
CA LEU A 52 -13.46 -12.57 -7.94
C LEU A 52 -12.26 -12.28 -8.84
N CYS A 53 -11.16 -13.03 -8.70
CA CYS A 53 -9.91 -12.78 -9.42
C CYS A 53 -10.07 -12.70 -10.94
N PRO A 54 -10.73 -13.65 -11.63
CA PRO A 54 -10.92 -13.55 -13.09
C PRO A 54 -11.67 -12.28 -13.50
N LYS A 55 -12.64 -11.84 -12.70
CA LYS A 55 -13.45 -10.64 -12.97
C LYS A 55 -12.65 -9.37 -12.73
N ALA A 56 -11.94 -9.30 -11.61
CA ALA A 56 -11.11 -8.15 -11.25
C ALA A 56 -9.98 -7.93 -12.25
N LEU A 57 -9.29 -9.01 -12.67
CA LEU A 57 -8.25 -8.94 -13.70
C LEU A 57 -8.82 -8.46 -15.04
N ASN A 58 -9.95 -9.03 -15.49
CA ASN A 58 -10.60 -8.60 -16.73
C ASN A 58 -11.02 -7.13 -16.68
N TYR A 59 -11.56 -6.67 -15.55
CA TYR A 59 -11.97 -5.28 -15.35
C TYR A 59 -10.77 -4.33 -15.50
N VAL A 60 -9.67 -4.60 -14.80
CA VAL A 60 -8.48 -3.75 -14.85
C VAL A 60 -7.85 -3.75 -16.25
N VAL A 61 -7.75 -4.91 -16.90
CA VAL A 61 -7.27 -5.01 -18.28
C VAL A 61 -8.17 -4.22 -19.24
N CYS A 62 -9.49 -4.36 -19.13
CA CYS A 62 -10.45 -3.60 -19.95
C CYS A 62 -10.26 -2.09 -19.75
N ARG A 63 -10.21 -1.63 -18.49
CA ARG A 63 -10.06 -0.20 -18.17
C ARG A 63 -8.77 0.36 -18.74
N MET A 64 -7.63 -0.31 -18.53
CA MET A 64 -6.35 0.15 -19.08
C MET A 64 -6.36 0.18 -20.60
N SER A 65 -6.82 -0.87 -21.28
CA SER A 65 -6.91 -0.89 -22.75
C SER A 65 -7.82 0.22 -23.29
N ARG A 66 -8.95 0.48 -22.64
CA ARG A 66 -9.85 1.58 -23.05
C ARG A 66 -9.25 2.96 -22.82
N MET A 67 -8.49 3.15 -21.75
CA MET A 67 -7.76 4.39 -21.51
C MET A 67 -6.71 4.63 -22.60
N GLU A 68 -5.93 3.59 -22.94
CA GLU A 68 -4.91 3.67 -24.01
C GLU A 68 -5.55 3.99 -25.37
N GLU A 69 -6.64 3.29 -25.72
CA GLU A 69 -7.38 3.52 -26.96
C GLU A 69 -7.97 4.94 -27.03
N CYS A 70 -8.57 5.42 -25.94
CA CYS A 70 -9.27 6.70 -25.93
C CYS A 70 -8.31 7.90 -25.95
N LEU A 71 -7.19 7.78 -25.24
CA LEU A 71 -6.21 8.86 -25.12
C LEU A 71 -5.13 8.81 -26.21
N GLU A 72 -5.13 7.74 -27.03
CA GLU A 72 -4.11 7.46 -28.04
C GLU A 72 -2.68 7.49 -27.45
N MET A 73 -2.56 7.09 -26.20
CA MET A 73 -1.32 7.10 -25.41
C MET A 73 -1.08 5.72 -24.83
N GLY A 74 0.17 5.26 -24.85
CA GLY A 74 0.54 4.05 -24.14
C GLY A 74 0.55 4.25 -22.62
N THR A 75 0.43 3.17 -21.86
CA THR A 75 0.53 3.16 -20.38
C THR A 75 1.72 3.99 -19.85
N GLU A 76 2.92 3.85 -20.42
CA GLU A 76 4.09 4.61 -19.98
C GLU A 76 3.96 6.13 -20.19
N GLU A 77 3.26 6.55 -21.25
CA GLU A 77 3.02 7.95 -21.56
C GLU A 77 1.96 8.51 -20.61
N LEU A 78 0.91 7.73 -20.34
CA LEU A 78 -0.13 8.07 -19.38
C LEU A 78 0.42 8.27 -17.96
N MET A 79 1.31 7.38 -17.50
CA MET A 79 2.00 7.54 -16.21
C MET A 79 2.81 8.84 -16.12
N LYS A 80 3.32 9.35 -17.26
CA LYS A 80 4.13 10.56 -17.36
C LYS A 80 3.33 11.76 -17.88
N SER A 81 1.99 11.63 -17.98
CA SER A 81 1.13 12.69 -18.50
C SER A 81 1.29 13.96 -17.66
N VAL A 82 1.20 15.11 -18.35
CA VAL A 82 1.22 16.43 -17.68
C VAL A 82 -0.10 16.66 -16.93
N ASP A 83 -1.14 15.90 -17.27
CA ASP A 83 -2.37 15.86 -16.50
C ASP A 83 -2.14 15.04 -15.21
N GLU A 84 -2.02 15.79 -14.10
CA GLU A 84 -2.13 15.37 -12.69
C GLU A 84 -2.89 14.06 -12.51
N SER A 85 -4.11 14.10 -13.00
CA SER A 85 -5.09 13.09 -12.68
C SER A 85 -5.01 11.86 -13.56
N GLN A 86 -4.73 12.01 -14.86
CA GLN A 86 -4.50 10.87 -15.76
C GLN A 86 -3.29 10.06 -15.29
N SER A 87 -2.21 10.75 -14.90
CA SER A 87 -1.03 10.12 -14.34
C SER A 87 -1.36 9.37 -13.05
N LYS A 88 -2.03 10.01 -12.08
CA LYS A 88 -2.43 9.37 -10.81
C LYS A 88 -3.35 8.17 -11.01
N GLU A 89 -4.37 8.29 -11.85
CA GLU A 89 -5.32 7.21 -12.12
C GLU A 89 -4.63 6.01 -12.77
N THR A 90 -3.79 6.26 -13.77
CA THR A 90 -3.00 5.20 -14.42
C THR A 90 -2.08 4.50 -13.41
N LEU A 91 -1.41 5.26 -12.54
CA LEU A 91 -0.57 4.69 -11.47
C LEU A 91 -1.39 3.81 -10.51
N ILE A 92 -2.61 4.22 -10.15
CA ILE A 92 -3.50 3.43 -9.29
C ILE A 92 -3.92 2.14 -10.00
N PHE A 93 -4.34 2.19 -11.26
CA PHE A 93 -4.75 0.99 -12.00
C PHE A 93 -3.61 0.01 -12.20
N LEU A 94 -2.39 0.50 -12.47
CA LEU A 94 -1.21 -0.35 -12.57
C LEU A 94 -0.85 -1.00 -11.24
N PHE A 95 -0.95 -0.25 -10.14
CA PHE A 95 -0.78 -0.81 -8.80
C PHE A 95 -1.78 -1.94 -8.53
N ILE A 96 -3.08 -1.68 -8.79
CA ILE A 96 -4.12 -2.69 -8.62
C ILE A 96 -3.87 -3.90 -9.53
N ALA A 97 -3.47 -3.67 -10.79
CA ALA A 97 -3.14 -4.73 -11.74
C ALA A 97 -2.04 -5.65 -11.21
N ASN A 98 -0.93 -5.10 -10.72
CA ASN A 98 0.20 -5.88 -10.20
C ASN A 98 -0.17 -6.67 -8.94
N ILE A 99 -0.93 -6.04 -8.03
CA ILE A 99 -1.43 -6.71 -6.83
C ILE A 99 -2.34 -7.87 -7.22
N LEU A 100 -3.27 -7.67 -8.15
CA LEU A 100 -4.17 -8.73 -8.61
C LEU A 100 -3.41 -9.83 -9.34
N ASP A 101 -2.45 -9.51 -10.22
CA ASP A 101 -1.66 -10.50 -10.94
C ASP A 101 -0.94 -11.45 -9.99
N THR A 102 -0.33 -10.89 -8.94
CA THR A 102 0.37 -11.70 -7.93
C THR A 102 -0.58 -12.37 -6.94
N LEU A 103 -1.64 -11.70 -6.49
CA LEU A 103 -2.60 -12.26 -5.53
C LEU A 103 -3.47 -13.36 -6.12
N CYS A 104 -3.78 -13.29 -7.42
CA CYS A 104 -4.68 -14.20 -8.10
C CYS A 104 -3.99 -15.41 -8.73
N ASP A 105 -2.65 -15.39 -8.83
CA ASP A 105 -1.87 -16.54 -9.26
C ASP A 105 -1.52 -17.44 -8.07
N GLU A 106 -2.10 -18.63 -8.03
CA GLU A 106 -1.93 -19.62 -6.94
C GLU A 106 -0.47 -20.09 -6.76
N ASP A 107 0.36 -19.95 -7.80
CA ASP A 107 1.76 -20.37 -7.77
C ASP A 107 2.69 -19.32 -7.14
N THR A 108 2.21 -18.09 -6.89
CA THR A 108 3.04 -17.04 -6.30
C THR A 108 3.18 -17.20 -4.79
N THR A 109 4.30 -16.74 -4.25
CA THR A 109 4.50 -16.69 -2.80
C THR A 109 3.52 -15.73 -2.12
N PHE A 110 3.09 -14.66 -2.81
CA PHE A 110 2.16 -13.70 -2.24
C PHE A 110 0.78 -14.31 -2.04
N HIS A 111 0.24 -15.01 -3.04
CA HIS A 111 -1.03 -15.74 -2.90
C HIS A 111 -0.95 -16.74 -1.74
N GLN A 112 0.12 -17.52 -1.67
CA GLN A 112 0.29 -18.55 -0.63
C GLN A 112 0.38 -17.95 0.78
N ASP A 113 1.19 -16.89 0.96
CA ASP A 113 1.31 -16.20 2.24
C ASP A 113 -0.01 -15.51 2.64
N TYR A 114 -0.72 -14.92 1.67
CA TYR A 114 -2.02 -14.28 1.89
C TYR A 114 -3.07 -15.29 2.35
N ILE A 115 -3.30 -16.37 1.59
CA ILE A 115 -4.28 -17.41 1.94
C ILE A 115 -3.97 -18.05 3.30
N ALA A 116 -2.68 -18.23 3.62
CA ALA A 116 -2.27 -18.79 4.90
C ALA A 116 -2.54 -17.87 6.10
N SER A 117 -2.76 -16.57 5.88
CA SER A 117 -2.81 -15.56 6.95
C SER A 117 -4.05 -14.66 6.96
N VAL A 118 -4.87 -14.65 5.90
CA VAL A 118 -5.99 -13.71 5.71
C VAL A 118 -7.01 -13.71 6.86
N ASP A 119 -7.42 -14.87 7.36
CA ASP A 119 -8.37 -14.97 8.48
C ASP A 119 -7.79 -14.39 9.78
N CYS A 120 -6.48 -14.50 9.97
CA CYS A 120 -5.81 -13.91 11.11
C CYS A 120 -5.63 -12.40 10.94
N ILE A 121 -5.17 -11.97 9.77
CA ILE A 121 -5.00 -10.55 9.43
C ILE A 121 -6.33 -9.81 9.62
N SER A 122 -7.44 -10.38 9.11
CA SER A 122 -8.78 -9.77 9.23
C SER A 122 -9.14 -9.53 10.69
N ARG A 123 -8.95 -10.52 11.57
CA ARG A 123 -9.20 -10.35 13.01
C ARG A 123 -8.32 -9.28 13.65
N VAL A 124 -7.03 -9.23 13.31
CA VAL A 124 -6.11 -8.20 13.80
C VAL A 124 -6.55 -6.81 13.34
N ILE A 125 -7.08 -6.70 12.11
CA ILE A 125 -7.61 -5.44 11.57
C ILE A 125 -8.90 -5.04 12.30
N ASP A 126 -9.82 -5.98 12.54
CA ASP A 126 -11.11 -5.76 13.20
C ASP A 126 -10.98 -5.37 14.67
N GLU A 127 -9.99 -5.95 15.36
CA GLU A 127 -9.60 -5.56 16.73
C GLU A 127 -9.07 -4.11 16.77
N GLY A 128 -8.82 -3.52 15.61
CA GLY A 128 -8.41 -2.15 15.40
C GLY A 128 -6.90 -2.03 15.24
N PRO A 129 -6.40 -0.99 14.53
CA PRO A 129 -4.98 -0.73 14.50
C PRO A 129 -4.51 -0.55 15.95
N ASN A 130 -3.50 -1.32 16.36
CA ASN A 130 -2.92 -1.22 17.68
C ASN A 130 -2.50 0.24 17.92
N GLU A 131 -3.25 0.98 18.76
CA GLU A 131 -2.95 2.39 19.05
C GLU A 131 -1.52 2.55 19.56
N GLU A 132 -0.97 1.49 20.17
CA GLU A 132 0.43 1.38 20.57
C GLU A 132 1.40 1.56 19.40
N CYS A 133 1.13 0.98 18.23
CA CYS A 133 1.99 1.14 17.06
C CYS A 133 1.99 2.57 16.51
N ARG A 134 0.85 3.27 16.60
CA ARG A 134 0.80 4.71 16.29
C ARG A 134 1.62 5.49 17.31
N LEU A 135 1.44 5.21 18.60
CA LEU A 135 2.16 5.87 19.69
C LEU A 135 3.68 5.67 19.59
N ILE A 136 4.16 4.51 19.11
CA ILE A 136 5.60 4.30 18.88
C ILE A 136 6.13 5.24 17.79
N GLY A 137 5.37 5.43 16.71
CA GLY A 137 5.67 6.44 15.69
C GLY A 137 5.74 7.85 16.28
N ASP A 138 4.70 8.22 17.04
CA ASP A 138 4.57 9.55 17.67
C ASP A 138 5.66 9.83 18.72
N LEU A 139 6.00 8.85 19.56
CA LEU A 139 7.02 8.99 20.59
C LEU A 139 8.42 9.15 19.98
N LYS A 140 8.70 8.41 18.91
CA LYS A 140 9.99 8.55 18.19
C LYS A 140 10.09 9.87 17.45
N LEU A 141 8.96 10.34 16.92
CA LEU A 141 8.82 11.69 16.41
C LEU A 141 9.16 12.74 17.50
N ILE A 142 8.60 12.60 18.71
CA ILE A 142 8.88 13.50 19.84
C ILE A 142 10.35 13.46 20.25
N ASP A 143 10.97 12.29 20.34
CA ASP A 143 12.40 12.14 20.68
C ASP A 143 13.30 12.86 19.67
N LEU A 144 13.01 12.72 18.37
CA LEU A 144 13.76 13.37 17.30
C LEU A 144 13.58 14.89 17.28
N LEU A 145 12.35 15.36 17.49
CA LEU A 145 12.06 16.79 17.61
C LEU A 145 12.76 17.42 18.81
N THR A 146 12.73 16.74 19.96
CA THR A 146 13.36 17.21 21.20
C THR A 146 14.88 17.27 21.07
N SER A 147 15.48 16.32 20.36
CA SER A 147 16.92 16.27 20.10
C SER A 147 17.39 17.34 19.10
N ASN A 148 16.50 17.86 18.25
CA ASN A 148 16.81 18.82 17.18
C ASN A 148 16.12 20.20 17.37
N MET A 149 15.67 20.54 18.58
CA MET A 149 14.87 21.76 18.87
C MET A 149 15.48 23.09 18.40
N ASN A 150 16.79 23.14 18.13
CA ASN A 150 17.47 24.36 17.68
C ASN A 150 17.51 24.54 16.15
N SER A 151 17.01 23.57 15.37
CA SER A 151 17.09 23.56 13.90
C SER A 151 15.88 22.89 13.24
N ILE A 152 14.67 23.15 13.75
CA ILE A 152 13.44 22.69 13.09
C ILE A 152 13.24 23.53 11.82
N ASP A 153 13.77 23.04 10.71
CA ASP A 153 13.51 23.56 9.38
C ASP A 153 12.58 22.62 8.59
N GLU A 154 12.30 22.98 7.34
CA GLU A 154 11.44 22.22 6.43
C GLU A 154 11.99 20.81 6.15
N GLU A 155 13.32 20.64 6.17
CA GLU A 155 13.99 19.34 5.99
C GLU A 155 13.72 18.41 7.18
N VAL A 156 13.76 18.93 8.42
CA VAL A 156 13.41 18.16 9.61
C VAL A 156 11.94 17.72 9.59
N MET A 157 11.02 18.57 9.14
CA MET A 157 9.59 18.24 9.04
C MET A 157 9.30 17.19 7.96
N GLU A 158 9.94 17.27 6.79
CA GLU A 158 9.84 16.20 5.77
C GLU A 158 10.41 14.87 6.28
N ASN A 159 11.55 14.92 6.98
CA ASN A 159 12.19 13.75 7.60
C ASN A 159 11.32 13.08 8.68
N ILE A 160 10.43 13.83 9.31
CA ILE A 160 9.55 13.35 10.38
C ILE A 160 8.42 12.48 9.85
N ALA A 161 7.68 12.96 8.85
CA ALA A 161 6.60 12.20 8.22
C ALA A 161 7.15 10.91 7.59
N CYS A 162 8.40 10.96 7.15
CA CYS A 162 9.19 9.86 6.64
C CYS A 162 9.54 8.76 7.62
N LEU A 163 9.43 9.01 8.92
CA LEU A 163 9.73 8.06 9.97
C LEU A 163 8.47 7.49 10.60
N GLU A 164 7.51 8.36 10.86
CA GLU A 164 6.28 8.01 11.57
C GLU A 164 5.57 6.84 10.87
N MET A 165 5.42 6.93 9.54
CA MET A 165 4.70 5.90 8.78
C MET A 165 5.47 4.57 8.72
N PRO A 166 6.76 4.50 8.33
CA PRO A 166 7.50 3.24 8.38
C PRO A 166 7.65 2.65 9.79
N ALA A 167 7.75 3.48 10.84
CA ALA A 167 7.79 3.02 12.22
C ALA A 167 6.44 2.38 12.63
N ALA A 168 5.32 3.07 12.38
CA ALA A 168 4.00 2.52 12.68
C ALA A 168 3.72 1.22 11.90
N ILE A 169 4.08 1.20 10.61
CA ILE A 169 3.94 0.00 9.77
C ILE A 169 4.89 -1.11 10.23
N GLY A 170 6.12 -0.79 10.66
CA GLY A 170 7.09 -1.73 11.21
C GLY A 170 6.61 -2.40 12.50
N CYS A 171 6.01 -1.62 13.40
CA CYS A 171 5.35 -2.14 14.59
C CYS A 171 4.21 -3.08 14.22
N PHE A 172 3.33 -2.63 13.31
CA PHE A 172 2.20 -3.45 12.86
C PHE A 172 2.66 -4.74 12.17
N ALA A 173 3.73 -4.69 11.38
CA ALA A 173 4.33 -5.87 10.76
C ALA A 173 4.88 -6.85 11.80
N ALA A 174 5.42 -6.35 12.92
CA ALA A 174 5.89 -7.19 14.02
C ALA A 174 4.70 -7.83 14.77
N ASP A 175 3.62 -7.08 14.98
CA ASP A 175 2.38 -7.59 15.57
C ASP A 175 1.72 -8.65 14.69
N LEU A 176 1.72 -8.45 13.37
CA LEU A 176 1.26 -9.46 12.40
C LEU A 176 2.16 -10.70 12.44
N GLU A 177 3.48 -10.56 12.55
CA GLU A 177 4.36 -11.72 12.68
C GLU A 177 4.08 -12.50 13.96
N LYS A 178 3.87 -11.80 15.07
CA LYS A 178 3.58 -12.40 16.38
C LYS A 178 2.23 -13.11 16.39
N SER A 179 1.21 -12.52 15.77
CA SER A 179 -0.18 -13.00 15.84
C SER A 179 -0.51 -13.99 14.72
N CYS A 180 -0.06 -13.70 13.50
CA CYS A 180 -0.39 -14.43 12.27
C CYS A 180 0.80 -15.17 11.66
N GLY A 181 1.96 -15.15 12.33
CA GLY A 181 3.17 -15.81 11.87
C GLY A 181 3.87 -15.08 10.74
N VAL A 182 4.96 -15.69 10.25
CA VAL A 182 5.81 -15.13 9.19
C VAL A 182 5.03 -14.81 7.91
N ALA A 183 4.00 -15.60 7.59
CA ALA A 183 3.14 -15.39 6.42
C ALA A 183 2.36 -14.07 6.50
N GLY A 184 1.83 -13.72 7.68
CA GLY A 184 1.11 -12.44 7.87
C GLY A 184 2.01 -11.23 7.64
N ARG A 185 3.24 -11.26 8.19
CA ARG A 185 4.24 -10.22 7.93
C ARG A 185 4.60 -10.15 6.45
N ARG A 186 4.90 -11.29 5.81
CA ARG A 186 5.30 -11.32 4.39
C ARG A 186 4.21 -10.77 3.47
N THR A 187 2.95 -11.07 3.76
CA THR A 187 1.79 -10.50 3.05
C THR A 187 1.80 -8.98 3.08
N LEU A 188 2.00 -8.37 4.27
CA LEU A 188 2.11 -6.92 4.39
C LEU A 188 3.35 -6.36 3.66
N ILE A 189 4.52 -6.98 3.83
CA ILE A 189 5.75 -6.52 3.16
C ILE A 189 5.59 -6.55 1.64
N HIS A 190 5.00 -7.60 1.08
CA HIS A 190 4.78 -7.71 -0.35
C HIS A 190 3.87 -6.58 -0.86
N PHE A 191 2.77 -6.29 -0.15
CA PHE A 191 1.91 -5.16 -0.47
C PHE A 191 2.66 -3.81 -0.49
N LEU A 192 3.56 -3.59 0.49
CA LEU A 192 4.41 -2.39 0.55
C LEU A 192 5.43 -2.33 -0.60
N GLU A 193 5.98 -3.46 -1.03
CA GLU A 193 6.92 -3.54 -2.15
C GLU A 193 6.24 -3.23 -3.49
N GLU A 194 4.99 -3.65 -3.65
CA GLU A 194 4.17 -3.42 -4.85
C GLU A 194 3.65 -1.98 -4.94
N ILE A 195 3.34 -1.32 -3.82
CA ILE A 195 2.92 0.09 -3.85
C ILE A 195 4.07 1.07 -4.01
N ARG A 196 5.30 0.66 -3.65
CA ARG A 196 6.50 1.53 -3.67
C ARG A 196 6.69 2.30 -4.99
N PRO A 197 6.53 1.72 -6.20
CA PRO A 197 6.71 2.46 -7.45
C PRO A 197 5.70 3.59 -7.66
N TYR A 198 4.54 3.51 -7.01
CA TYR A 198 3.38 4.39 -7.19
C TYR A 198 3.24 5.43 -6.07
N ALA A 199 3.92 5.22 -4.93
CA ALA A 199 3.97 6.16 -3.84
C ALA A 199 4.71 7.46 -4.25
N THR A 200 3.98 8.54 -4.49
CA THR A 200 4.55 9.86 -4.78
C THR A 200 5.33 10.40 -3.57
N LYS A 201 6.57 10.88 -3.79
CA LYS A 201 7.50 11.50 -2.81
C LYS A 201 7.12 11.26 -1.34
N VAL A 202 7.29 10.04 -0.85
CA VAL A 202 7.15 9.80 0.59
C VAL A 202 8.39 10.34 1.29
N CYS A 203 9.59 10.05 0.78
CA CYS A 203 10.87 10.48 1.35
C CYS A 203 12.02 10.49 0.35
N SER A 204 13.06 11.29 0.60
CA SER A 204 14.36 11.12 -0.07
C SER A 204 15.07 9.84 0.44
N SER A 205 15.85 9.19 -0.42
CA SER A 205 16.61 7.99 -0.03
C SER A 205 17.68 8.29 1.04
N GLU A 206 18.16 9.53 1.11
CA GLU A 206 19.13 10.00 2.12
C GLU A 206 18.47 10.19 3.49
N SER A 207 17.29 10.82 3.50
CA SER A 207 16.42 10.93 4.68
C SER A 207 16.14 9.55 5.27
N ILE A 208 15.61 8.61 4.47
CA ILE A 208 15.31 7.25 4.95
C ILE A 208 16.55 6.57 5.54
N LEU A 209 17.73 6.71 4.93
CA LEU A 209 18.94 6.02 5.42
C LEU A 209 19.43 6.55 6.75
N LYS A 210 19.45 7.88 6.94
CA LYS A 210 19.85 8.50 8.20
C LYS A 210 18.86 8.16 9.31
N LEU A 211 17.58 8.32 9.00
CA LEU A 211 16.48 8.12 9.95
C LEU A 211 16.31 6.64 10.34
N ARG A 212 16.46 5.72 9.37
CA ARG A 212 16.52 4.28 9.62
C ARG A 212 17.68 3.92 10.54
N LYS A 213 18.85 4.53 10.35
CA LYS A 213 20.01 4.24 11.18
C LYS A 213 19.74 4.67 12.62
N ASP A 214 19.31 5.91 12.82
CA ASP A 214 19.02 6.46 14.13
C ASP A 214 17.90 5.67 14.85
N PHE A 215 16.89 5.21 14.10
CA PHE A 215 15.81 4.38 14.62
C PHE A 215 16.24 2.94 14.95
N LEU A 216 17.01 2.28 14.08
CA LEU A 216 17.44 0.89 14.30
C LEU A 216 18.62 0.78 15.29
N ASP A 217 19.35 1.86 15.52
CA ASP A 217 20.44 1.92 16.51
C ASP A 217 19.90 1.98 17.96
N ASP A 218 18.60 2.24 18.16
CA ASP A 218 17.96 2.16 19.47
C ASP A 218 18.04 0.73 20.06
N GLU A 219 18.76 0.55 21.15
CA GLU A 219 19.00 -0.76 21.79
C GLU A 219 17.72 -1.41 22.33
N ASP A 220 16.71 -0.61 22.69
CA ASP A 220 15.45 -1.07 23.26
C ASP A 220 14.42 -1.47 22.20
N LEU A 221 14.72 -1.25 20.92
CA LEU A 221 13.82 -1.60 19.81
C LEU A 221 13.79 -3.12 19.59
N GLU A 222 12.70 -3.75 20.02
CA GLU A 222 12.40 -5.14 19.67
C GLU A 222 12.11 -5.29 18.16
N ASN A 223 12.33 -6.48 17.60
CA ASN A 223 12.01 -6.80 16.20
C ASN A 223 12.70 -5.91 15.14
N LYS A 224 13.91 -5.39 15.41
CA LYS A 224 14.70 -4.56 14.48
C LYS A 224 14.72 -5.05 13.03
N ASN A 225 14.77 -6.36 12.83
CA ASN A 225 14.76 -6.98 11.50
C ASN A 225 13.45 -6.71 10.73
N VAL A 226 12.30 -6.67 11.41
CA VAL A 226 10.99 -6.40 10.80
C VAL A 226 10.88 -4.93 10.37
N TYR A 227 11.25 -4.01 11.26
CA TYR A 227 11.34 -2.58 10.91
C TYR A 227 12.26 -2.36 9.71
N LYS A 228 13.44 -2.99 9.72
CA LYS A 228 14.37 -2.95 8.59
C LYS A 228 13.71 -3.36 7.27
N LEU A 229 12.90 -4.42 7.25
CA LEU A 229 12.18 -4.85 6.05
C LEU A 229 11.18 -3.80 5.58
N VAL A 230 10.41 -3.19 6.48
CA VAL A 230 9.46 -2.12 6.13
C VAL A 230 10.18 -0.90 5.56
N PHE A 231 11.26 -0.44 6.21
CA PHE A 231 12.08 0.66 5.69
C PHE A 231 12.67 0.35 4.31
N ASP A 232 13.14 -0.88 4.08
CA ASP A 232 13.66 -1.30 2.77
C ASP A 232 12.55 -1.40 1.71
N ALA A 233 11.36 -1.88 2.08
CA ALA A 233 10.19 -1.96 1.19
C ALA A 233 9.69 -0.58 0.77
N MET A 234 9.76 0.42 1.66
CA MET A 234 9.32 1.80 1.38
C MET A 234 10.41 2.70 0.79
N LYS A 235 11.67 2.25 0.73
CA LYS A 235 12.79 3.04 0.21
C LYS A 235 12.70 3.25 -1.29
N ARG A 236 12.76 4.51 -1.74
CA ARG A 236 12.89 4.86 -3.17
C ARG A 236 14.25 4.42 -3.74
N ARG A 237 14.25 3.82 -4.93
CA ARG A 237 15.45 3.51 -5.72
C ARG A 237 16.01 4.74 -6.43
#